data_AF-A0A954IM72-F1
#
_entry.id   AF-A0A954IM72-F1
#
_cell.length_a   1.000
_cell.length_b   1.000
_cell.length_c   1.000
_cell.angle_alpha   90.00
_cell.angle_beta   90.00
_cell.angle_gamma   90.00
#
_symmetry.space_group_name_H-M   'P 1'
#
loop_
_entity.id
_entity.type
_entity.pdbx_description
1 polymer ?
#
loop_
_entity_poly.entity_id
_entity_poly.type
_entity_poly.pdbx_seq_one_letter_code
_entity_poly.pdbx_strand_id
1 'polypeptide(L)'
;MLAHFRFRSFFQSVTWVTIGLMLFSGTGCSRQFWRRQADRDTYKAITEKLNDPRWQLPRIDLNPDPRSRFFDPFDPDCTPMPPDDPAANHYMRCVNGYRGSKVWDKFGSTNTVENPSWLNTYGVAVQNADPTYGHSQVQLVKVTLPQAMELAYLHSRDYQSNIEDLYISALSLTQQRYAMGIRFLGTRGTEPGASLTTNSNSNGILSQAAAGTFGLRQFLPAGGQIAVELANTVTWGFNGDRAVSSPTFAYSVTQPLLFNAGRKIALEPLTQAERNVLYEARSLARYRQTLFAQVATQYLNLLQQRQNVLNTENNIRQREEQLEAQRVVNERDYLALSTPLAVFPGEIPETLADSLKYDGQSLTFNGLITDEIEQQMFAVSDDAAYQGAVAELIAQQRSPYNPLAYYQQLNALNSAQSRLAAAYLQLANQQDNFKILL
;
A
#
# COMPACT_ATOMS: atom_id res chain seq x y z
N MET A 1 -72.69 38.31 10.09
CA MET A 1 -71.91 37.60 9.06
C MET A 1 -70.56 38.27 8.72
N LEU A 2 -69.99 39.11 9.62
CA LEU A 2 -68.73 39.85 9.38
C LEU A 2 -67.55 39.42 10.28
N ALA A 3 -67.78 38.57 11.29
CA ALA A 3 -66.75 38.13 12.23
C ALA A 3 -65.93 36.92 11.73
N HIS A 4 -66.46 36.11 10.81
CA HIS A 4 -65.74 34.92 10.30
C HIS A 4 -64.75 35.23 9.17
N PHE A 5 -64.84 36.38 8.50
CA PHE A 5 -63.93 36.72 7.40
C PHE A 5 -62.56 37.26 7.86
N ARG A 6 -62.48 37.90 9.04
CA ARG A 6 -61.21 38.43 9.58
C ARG A 6 -60.30 37.39 10.22
N PHE A 7 -60.83 36.25 10.65
CA PHE A 7 -60.04 35.19 11.29
C PHE A 7 -59.27 34.32 10.27
N ARG A 8 -59.80 34.20 9.04
CA ARG A 8 -59.18 33.39 7.96
C ARG A 8 -58.01 34.09 7.27
N SER A 9 -58.08 35.42 7.07
CA SER A 9 -56.95 36.18 6.48
C SER A 9 -55.77 36.34 7.45
N PHE A 10 -56.03 36.25 8.76
CA PHE A 10 -55.03 36.38 9.83
C PHE A 10 -54.14 35.13 9.99
N PHE A 11 -54.72 33.93 9.83
CA PHE A 11 -53.92 32.70 9.77
C PHE A 11 -53.07 32.63 8.50
N GLN A 12 -53.59 33.11 7.37
CA GLN A 12 -52.85 33.16 6.11
C GLN A 12 -51.61 34.06 6.21
N SER A 13 -51.72 35.30 6.71
CA SER A 13 -50.56 36.21 6.81
C SER A 13 -49.47 35.70 7.77
N VAL A 14 -49.84 35.06 8.88
CA VAL A 14 -48.87 34.41 9.79
C VAL A 14 -48.17 33.22 9.14
N THR A 15 -48.90 32.42 8.34
CA THR A 15 -48.27 31.35 7.53
C THR A 15 -47.36 31.90 6.42
N TRP A 16 -47.70 33.00 5.75
CA TRP A 16 -46.85 33.57 4.70
C TRP A 16 -45.57 34.23 5.26
N VAL A 17 -45.62 34.84 6.45
CA VAL A 17 -44.43 35.40 7.12
C VAL A 17 -43.52 34.30 7.69
N THR A 18 -44.09 33.22 8.24
CA THR A 18 -43.32 32.05 8.69
C THR A 18 -42.71 31.26 7.51
N ILE A 19 -43.45 31.12 6.39
CA ILE A 19 -42.94 30.54 5.15
C ILE A 19 -41.86 31.44 4.53
N GLY A 20 -42.04 32.77 4.53
CA GLY A 20 -41.05 33.73 4.03
C GLY A 20 -39.74 33.74 4.83
N LEU A 21 -39.82 33.61 6.16
CA LEU A 21 -38.63 33.52 7.03
C LEU A 21 -37.96 32.13 6.95
N MET A 22 -38.74 31.05 6.79
CA MET A 22 -38.21 29.70 6.51
C MET A 22 -37.52 29.62 5.14
N LEU A 23 -38.02 30.33 4.11
CA LEU A 23 -37.44 30.32 2.77
C LEU A 23 -36.03 30.94 2.72
N PHE A 24 -35.71 31.89 3.60
CA PHE A 24 -34.34 32.41 3.76
C PHE A 24 -33.45 31.59 4.69
N SER A 25 -34.05 30.67 5.46
CA SER A 25 -33.30 29.72 6.31
C SER A 25 -32.73 28.55 5.49
N GLY A 26 -33.16 28.39 4.23
CA GLY A 26 -32.75 27.32 3.32
C GLY A 26 -31.37 27.48 2.69
N THR A 27 -30.74 28.65 2.81
CA THR A 27 -29.32 28.86 2.44
C THR A 27 -28.38 28.55 3.61
N GLY A 28 -28.78 27.63 4.49
CA GLY A 28 -27.90 27.12 5.54
C GLY A 28 -26.72 26.38 4.91
N CYS A 29 -25.51 26.78 5.29
CA CYS A 29 -24.29 26.08 4.91
C CYS A 29 -24.39 24.61 5.35
N SER A 30 -24.54 23.69 4.40
CA SER A 30 -24.63 22.26 4.71
C SER A 30 -23.29 21.74 5.28
N ARG A 31 -23.30 20.59 5.95
CA ARG A 31 -22.07 19.91 6.41
C ARG A 31 -21.05 19.77 5.27
N GLN A 32 -21.53 19.44 4.07
CA GLN A 32 -20.72 19.33 2.85
C GLN A 32 -20.04 20.66 2.47
N PHE A 33 -20.72 21.80 2.62
CA PHE A 33 -20.13 23.11 2.34
C PHE A 33 -18.90 23.37 3.24
N TRP A 34 -19.03 23.15 4.54
CA TRP A 34 -17.93 23.37 5.50
C TRP A 34 -16.76 22.44 5.27
N ARG A 35 -17.03 21.16 4.94
CA ARG A 35 -15.99 20.20 4.56
C ARG A 35 -15.20 20.68 3.34
N ARG A 36 -15.90 21.04 2.25
CA ARG A 36 -15.25 21.53 1.03
C ARG A 36 -14.50 22.85 1.24
N GLN A 37 -14.99 23.72 2.12
CA GLN A 37 -14.28 24.94 2.48
C GLN A 37 -12.97 24.62 3.22
N ALA A 38 -13.03 23.73 4.22
CA ALA A 38 -11.85 23.29 4.97
C ALA A 38 -10.82 22.61 4.05
N ASP A 39 -11.27 21.75 3.13
CA ASP A 39 -10.40 21.13 2.11
C ASP A 39 -9.65 22.20 1.30
N ARG A 40 -10.37 23.18 0.75
CA ARG A 40 -9.77 24.26 -0.05
C ARG A 40 -8.73 25.06 0.74
N ASP A 41 -9.04 25.41 1.98
CA ASP A 41 -8.12 26.18 2.82
C ASP A 41 -6.89 25.36 3.20
N THR A 42 -7.07 24.05 3.41
CA THR A 42 -5.99 23.10 3.72
C THR A 42 -5.05 22.93 2.53
N TYR A 43 -5.56 22.66 1.33
CA TYR A 43 -4.74 22.55 0.12
C TYR A 43 -4.03 23.86 -0.22
N LYS A 44 -4.67 25.01 0.02
CA LYS A 44 -4.01 26.31 -0.12
C LYS A 44 -2.83 26.45 0.86
N ALA A 45 -3.03 26.08 2.13
CA ALA A 45 -1.97 26.12 3.14
C ALA A 45 -0.79 25.20 2.79
N ILE A 46 -1.06 24.02 2.23
CA ILE A 46 -0.03 23.10 1.75
C ILE A 46 0.73 23.71 0.57
N THR A 47 0.02 24.18 -0.47
CA THR A 47 0.65 24.71 -1.69
C THR A 47 1.54 25.92 -1.41
N GLU A 48 1.20 26.78 -0.43
CA GLU A 48 2.06 27.86 0.06
C GLU A 48 3.43 27.38 0.58
N LYS A 49 3.58 26.10 0.98
CA LYS A 49 4.83 25.50 1.45
C LYS A 49 5.63 24.76 0.38
N LEU A 50 5.05 24.54 -0.80
CA LEU A 50 5.65 23.74 -1.89
C LEU A 50 6.42 24.57 -2.93
N ASN A 51 6.82 25.79 -2.57
CA ASN A 51 7.51 26.71 -3.48
C ASN A 51 8.99 26.37 -3.76
N ASP A 52 9.59 25.44 -3.01
CA ASP A 52 10.99 25.02 -3.19
C ASP A 52 11.06 23.69 -3.96
N PRO A 53 11.85 23.60 -5.05
CA PRO A 53 12.01 22.37 -5.83
C PRO A 53 12.49 21.16 -5.01
N ARG A 54 13.18 21.35 -3.88
CA ARG A 54 13.72 20.26 -3.06
C ARG A 54 12.66 19.38 -2.40
N TRP A 55 11.43 19.88 -2.21
CA TRP A 55 10.33 19.14 -1.61
C TRP A 55 9.02 19.31 -2.38
N GLN A 56 9.12 19.40 -3.72
CA GLN A 56 7.93 19.35 -4.57
C GLN A 56 7.26 17.99 -4.53
N LEU A 57 5.93 18.01 -4.45
CA LEU A 57 5.08 16.83 -4.33
C LEU A 57 4.14 16.75 -5.54
N PRO A 58 4.11 15.63 -6.29
CA PRO A 58 3.22 15.46 -7.43
C PRO A 58 1.79 15.15 -6.99
N ARG A 59 1.61 14.54 -5.82
CA ARG A 59 0.32 14.23 -5.21
C ARG A 59 0.27 14.81 -3.81
N ILE A 60 -0.77 15.58 -3.55
CA ILE A 60 -1.15 16.07 -2.22
C ILE A 60 -2.62 15.76 -1.89
N ASP A 61 -3.37 15.22 -2.86
CA ASP A 61 -4.79 14.93 -2.70
C ASP A 61 -5.01 13.88 -1.63
N LEU A 62 -5.89 14.19 -0.67
CA LEU A 62 -6.27 13.29 0.42
C LEU A 62 -6.92 12.01 -0.11
N ASN A 63 -7.77 12.15 -1.12
CA ASN A 63 -8.49 11.02 -1.70
C ASN A 63 -7.53 10.13 -2.52
N PRO A 64 -7.49 8.81 -2.26
CA PRO A 64 -6.73 7.86 -3.07
C PRO A 64 -7.17 7.83 -4.53
N ASP A 65 -6.30 7.36 -5.42
CA ASP A 65 -6.67 7.08 -6.81
C ASP A 65 -7.78 6.00 -6.85
N PRO A 66 -8.80 6.08 -7.73
CA PRO A 66 -9.85 5.07 -7.85
C PRO A 66 -9.38 3.63 -8.06
N ARG A 67 -8.16 3.42 -8.57
CA ARG A 67 -7.53 2.09 -8.73
C ARG A 67 -6.93 1.56 -7.43
N SER A 68 -6.67 2.43 -6.45
CA SER A 68 -6.12 2.07 -5.16
C SER A 68 -7.09 1.19 -4.36
N ARG A 69 -6.52 0.33 -3.52
CA ARG A 69 -7.26 -0.45 -2.53
C ARG A 69 -7.91 0.43 -1.44
N PHE A 70 -7.38 1.63 -1.23
CA PHE A 70 -7.84 2.57 -0.21
C PHE A 70 -8.93 3.52 -0.70
N PHE A 71 -9.28 3.49 -1.98
CA PHE A 71 -10.29 4.38 -2.52
C PHE A 71 -11.68 4.00 -2.00
N ASP A 72 -12.35 4.96 -1.37
CA ASP A 72 -13.75 4.84 -0.98
C ASP A 72 -14.66 5.40 -2.08
N PRO A 73 -15.48 4.55 -2.76
CA PRO A 73 -16.39 5.01 -3.80
C PRO A 73 -17.66 5.69 -3.26
N PHE A 74 -17.92 5.64 -1.94
CA PHE A 74 -19.15 6.13 -1.34
C PHE A 74 -19.11 7.65 -1.07
N ASP A 75 -20.28 8.25 -0.84
CA ASP A 75 -20.36 9.67 -0.48
C ASP A 75 -19.77 9.89 0.93
N PRO A 76 -18.68 10.66 1.08
CA PRO A 76 -18.04 10.90 2.38
C PRO A 76 -18.95 11.57 3.42
N ASP A 77 -20.03 12.24 2.99
CA ASP A 77 -20.99 12.87 3.90
C ASP A 77 -22.10 11.88 4.35
N CYS A 78 -22.32 10.79 3.59
CA CYS A 78 -23.36 9.77 3.79
C CYS A 78 -22.83 8.35 3.53
N THR A 79 -21.73 7.97 4.19
CA THR A 79 -21.09 6.66 3.97
C THR A 79 -21.92 5.50 4.55
N PRO A 80 -21.92 4.32 3.91
CA PRO A 80 -22.44 3.10 4.51
C PRO A 80 -21.57 2.67 5.69
N MET A 81 -22.15 1.90 6.61
CA MET A 81 -21.43 1.36 7.76
C MET A 81 -20.39 0.31 7.29
N PRO A 82 -19.12 0.39 7.72
CA PRO A 82 -18.13 -0.66 7.44
C PRO A 82 -18.51 -1.98 8.12
N PRO A 83 -17.94 -3.13 7.70
CA PRO A 83 -18.10 -4.37 8.43
C PRO A 83 -17.62 -4.19 9.88
N ASP A 84 -18.49 -4.49 10.84
CA ASP A 84 -18.28 -4.29 12.27
C ASP A 84 -18.04 -5.64 12.98
N ASP A 85 -17.39 -5.60 14.15
CA ASP A 85 -17.23 -6.78 15.00
C ASP A 85 -18.61 -7.23 15.51
N PRO A 86 -19.01 -8.51 15.34
CA PRO A 86 -20.29 -9.01 15.82
C PRO A 86 -20.57 -8.74 17.30
N ALA A 87 -19.54 -8.77 18.16
CA ALA A 87 -19.71 -8.51 19.59
C ALA A 87 -19.95 -7.02 19.87
N ALA A 88 -19.21 -6.12 19.23
CA ALA A 88 -19.45 -4.68 19.29
C ALA A 88 -20.82 -4.29 18.68
N ASN A 89 -21.20 -4.91 17.56
CA ASN A 89 -22.44 -4.61 16.84
C ASN A 89 -23.69 -4.87 17.69
N HIS A 90 -23.64 -5.85 18.59
CA HIS A 90 -24.71 -6.10 19.56
C HIS A 90 -25.07 -4.84 20.35
N TYR A 91 -24.05 -4.08 20.77
CA TYR A 91 -24.25 -2.83 21.50
C TYR A 91 -24.86 -1.73 20.64
N MET A 92 -24.65 -1.72 19.32
CA MET A 92 -25.37 -0.78 18.46
C MET A 92 -26.88 -1.04 18.43
N ARG A 93 -27.30 -2.29 18.63
CA ARG A 93 -28.71 -2.73 18.66
C ARG A 93 -29.34 -2.60 20.04
N CYS A 94 -28.58 -2.82 21.11
CA CYS A 94 -29.06 -2.73 22.49
C CYS A 94 -27.92 -2.34 23.44
N VAL A 95 -28.06 -1.23 24.16
CA VAL A 95 -27.12 -0.82 25.22
C VAL A 95 -27.85 -0.76 26.54
N ASN A 96 -27.36 -1.46 27.56
CA ASN A 96 -27.91 -1.42 28.91
C ASN A 96 -29.43 -1.68 28.97
N GLY A 97 -29.93 -2.63 28.14
CA GLY A 97 -31.36 -2.96 28.05
C GLY A 97 -32.21 -1.98 27.23
N TYR A 98 -31.63 -0.87 26.76
CA TYR A 98 -32.31 0.08 25.88
C TYR A 98 -32.04 -0.25 24.41
N ARG A 99 -33.11 -0.26 23.60
CA ARG A 99 -32.98 -0.46 22.15
C ARG A 99 -32.18 0.69 21.53
N GLY A 100 -31.24 0.31 20.68
CA GLY A 100 -30.44 1.23 19.88
C GLY A 100 -31.27 1.98 18.83
N SER A 101 -30.62 2.95 18.20
CA SER A 101 -31.26 3.81 17.21
C SER A 101 -31.71 3.03 15.97
N LYS A 102 -32.90 3.36 15.44
CA LYS A 102 -33.41 2.78 14.18
C LYS A 102 -32.70 3.33 12.94
N VAL A 103 -31.96 4.44 13.07
CA VAL A 103 -31.30 5.10 11.94
C VAL A 103 -29.85 4.65 11.75
N TRP A 104 -29.35 3.70 12.55
CA TRP A 104 -28.00 3.18 12.39
C TRP A 104 -27.76 2.59 10.99
N ASP A 105 -28.76 1.92 10.42
CA ASP A 105 -28.65 1.31 9.08
C ASP A 105 -29.11 2.23 7.94
N LYS A 106 -29.34 3.53 8.21
CA LYS A 106 -29.98 4.45 7.25
C LYS A 106 -29.24 4.52 5.91
N PHE A 107 -27.91 4.44 5.93
CA PHE A 107 -27.05 4.53 4.74
C PHE A 107 -26.58 3.16 4.23
N GLY A 108 -27.13 2.07 4.77
CA GLY A 108 -26.72 0.71 4.45
C GLY A 108 -25.40 0.31 5.11
N SER A 109 -24.93 -0.89 4.77
CA SER A 109 -23.68 -1.47 5.25
C SER A 109 -22.86 -1.99 4.07
N THR A 110 -21.54 -1.85 4.13
CA THR A 110 -20.60 -2.50 3.21
C THR A 110 -20.09 -3.82 3.80
N ASN A 111 -19.75 -4.77 2.93
CA ASN A 111 -19.15 -6.05 3.30
C ASN A 111 -17.61 -5.99 3.37
N THR A 112 -17.00 -4.85 3.01
CA THR A 112 -15.55 -4.65 2.94
C THR A 112 -15.15 -3.25 3.36
N VAL A 113 -13.93 -3.12 3.90
CA VAL A 113 -13.27 -1.83 4.15
C VAL A 113 -12.47 -1.36 2.93
N GLU A 114 -11.93 -2.29 2.14
CA GLU A 114 -11.20 -1.95 0.92
C GLU A 114 -12.13 -1.66 -0.26
N ASN A 115 -11.61 -0.93 -1.25
CA ASN A 115 -12.29 -0.67 -2.52
C ASN A 115 -12.77 -1.98 -3.18
N PRO A 116 -14.08 -2.22 -3.35
CA PRO A 116 -14.56 -3.49 -3.90
C PRO A 116 -14.11 -3.76 -5.36
N SER A 117 -13.65 -2.73 -6.07
CA SER A 117 -13.30 -2.80 -7.49
C SER A 117 -11.80 -2.81 -7.79
N TRP A 118 -10.93 -2.62 -6.78
CA TRP A 118 -9.49 -2.42 -7.03
C TRP A 118 -8.82 -3.63 -7.70
N LEU A 119 -9.30 -4.83 -7.39
CA LEU A 119 -8.83 -6.10 -7.94
C LEU A 119 -9.18 -6.34 -9.42
N ASN A 120 -10.18 -5.63 -9.95
CA ASN A 120 -10.59 -5.75 -11.35
C ASN A 120 -9.44 -5.41 -12.31
N THR A 121 -8.58 -4.47 -11.92
CA THR A 121 -7.39 -4.07 -12.70
C THR A 121 -6.42 -5.25 -12.93
N TYR A 122 -6.43 -6.24 -12.04
CA TYR A 122 -5.59 -7.43 -12.10
C TYR A 122 -6.32 -8.66 -12.65
N GLY A 123 -7.55 -8.49 -13.14
CA GLY A 123 -8.38 -9.59 -13.65
C GLY A 123 -8.90 -10.54 -12.57
N VAL A 124 -8.82 -10.15 -11.30
CA VAL A 124 -9.33 -10.93 -10.17
C VAL A 124 -10.78 -10.54 -9.91
N ALA A 125 -11.71 -11.40 -10.33
CA ALA A 125 -13.13 -11.18 -10.12
C ALA A 125 -13.56 -11.71 -8.74
N VAL A 126 -13.79 -10.81 -7.79
CA VAL A 126 -14.33 -11.16 -6.47
C VAL A 126 -15.86 -11.02 -6.51
N GLN A 127 -16.57 -12.15 -6.62
CA GLN A 127 -18.04 -12.12 -6.62
C GLN A 127 -18.56 -12.02 -5.18
N ASN A 128 -19.02 -10.83 -4.78
CA ASN A 128 -19.73 -10.53 -3.52
C ASN A 128 -18.99 -10.90 -2.21
N ALA A 129 -17.72 -11.28 -2.28
CA ALA A 129 -16.86 -11.54 -1.13
C ALA A 129 -15.96 -10.32 -0.85
N ASP A 130 -15.48 -10.22 0.39
CA ASP A 130 -14.47 -9.24 0.78
C ASP A 130 -13.24 -9.37 -0.16
N PRO A 131 -12.82 -8.30 -0.86
CA PRO A 131 -11.66 -8.29 -1.75
C PRO A 131 -10.38 -8.76 -1.05
N THR A 132 -10.32 -8.71 0.29
CA THR A 132 -9.23 -9.26 1.10
C THR A 132 -8.93 -10.73 0.77
N TYR A 133 -9.93 -11.53 0.43
CA TYR A 133 -9.73 -12.93 0.04
C TYR A 133 -9.13 -13.09 -1.38
N GLY A 134 -9.19 -12.05 -2.21
CA GLY A 134 -8.64 -12.04 -3.57
C GLY A 134 -7.16 -11.66 -3.64
N HIS A 135 -6.54 -11.20 -2.54
CA HIS A 135 -5.16 -10.71 -2.53
C HIS A 135 -4.16 -11.77 -3.01
N SER A 136 -4.32 -13.02 -2.58
CA SER A 136 -3.41 -14.12 -2.95
C SER A 136 -3.49 -14.51 -4.43
N GLN A 137 -4.59 -14.17 -5.10
CA GLN A 137 -4.81 -14.48 -6.51
C GLN A 137 -4.14 -13.45 -7.43
N VAL A 138 -3.69 -12.32 -6.89
CA VAL A 138 -3.02 -11.27 -7.67
C VAL A 138 -1.66 -11.77 -8.15
N GLN A 139 -1.51 -11.84 -9.48
CA GLN A 139 -0.27 -12.21 -10.14
C GLN A 139 0.32 -11.02 -10.90
N LEU A 140 1.50 -10.57 -10.46
CA LEU A 140 2.24 -9.50 -11.09
C LEU A 140 3.16 -10.07 -12.17
N VAL A 141 2.66 -10.18 -13.41
CA VAL A 141 3.41 -10.74 -14.53
C VAL A 141 4.20 -9.64 -15.24
N LYS A 142 5.54 -9.77 -15.26
CA LYS A 142 6.47 -8.89 -16.00
C LYS A 142 6.35 -7.39 -15.65
N VAL A 143 6.38 -7.06 -14.37
CA VAL A 143 6.36 -5.67 -13.89
C VAL A 143 7.75 -5.03 -14.08
N THR A 144 7.79 -3.88 -14.74
CA THR A 144 9.00 -3.04 -14.83
C THR A 144 9.18 -2.19 -13.58
N LEU A 145 10.40 -1.70 -13.29
CA LEU A 145 10.62 -0.84 -12.12
C LEU A 145 9.70 0.40 -12.06
N PRO A 146 9.44 1.14 -13.16
CA PRO A 146 8.47 2.24 -13.14
C PRO A 146 7.05 1.79 -12.78
N GLN A 147 6.59 0.66 -13.32
CA GLN A 147 5.29 0.09 -12.98
C GLN A 147 5.24 -0.37 -11.52
N ALA A 148 6.32 -0.96 -11.00
CA ALA A 148 6.40 -1.29 -9.58
C ALA A 148 6.29 -0.04 -8.71
N MET A 149 6.95 1.07 -9.08
CA MET A 149 6.80 2.33 -8.36
C MET A 149 5.39 2.91 -8.44
N GLU A 150 4.72 2.79 -9.59
CA GLU A 150 3.33 3.21 -9.73
C GLU A 150 2.41 2.40 -8.80
N LEU A 151 2.59 1.08 -8.76
CA LEU A 151 1.86 0.20 -7.84
C LEU A 151 2.09 0.57 -6.38
N ALA A 152 3.35 0.79 -5.99
CA ALA A 152 3.70 1.23 -4.64
C ALA A 152 3.02 2.56 -4.28
N TYR A 153 2.98 3.54 -5.18
CA TYR A 153 2.28 4.80 -4.90
C TYR A 153 0.76 4.66 -4.85
N LEU A 154 0.19 3.67 -5.53
CA LEU A 154 -1.25 3.39 -5.51
C LEU A 154 -1.67 2.64 -4.24
N HIS A 155 -0.91 1.62 -3.82
CA HIS A 155 -1.34 0.67 -2.79
C HIS A 155 -0.55 0.74 -1.48
N SER A 156 0.51 1.56 -1.37
CA SER A 156 1.23 1.75 -0.11
C SER A 156 0.41 2.52 0.93
N ARG A 157 0.14 1.85 2.06
CA ARG A 157 -0.54 2.45 3.22
C ARG A 157 0.28 3.58 3.82
N ASP A 158 1.58 3.35 3.99
CA ASP A 158 2.48 4.32 4.58
C ASP A 158 2.57 5.59 3.73
N TYR A 159 2.56 5.47 2.40
CA TYR A 159 2.51 6.65 1.53
C TYR A 159 1.23 7.46 1.71
N GLN A 160 0.08 6.78 1.79
CA GLN A 160 -1.20 7.42 2.04
C GLN A 160 -1.25 8.07 3.42
N SER A 161 -0.74 7.41 4.47
CA SER A 161 -0.65 7.98 5.82
C SER A 161 0.22 9.24 5.89
N ASN A 162 1.37 9.29 5.19
CA ASN A 162 2.18 10.51 5.13
C ASN A 162 1.45 11.68 4.44
N ILE A 163 0.56 11.41 3.49
CA ILE A 163 -0.29 12.44 2.85
C ILE A 163 -1.38 12.91 3.82
N GLU A 164 -2.00 11.98 4.55
CA GLU A 164 -2.98 12.27 5.60
C GLU A 164 -2.37 13.09 6.73
N ASP A 165 -1.15 12.78 7.18
CA ASP A 165 -0.44 13.53 8.21
C ASP A 165 -0.15 14.97 7.76
N LEU A 166 0.30 15.16 6.52
CA LEU A 166 0.46 16.49 5.92
C LEU A 166 -0.87 17.26 5.89
N TYR A 167 -1.96 16.58 5.50
CA TYR A 167 -3.29 17.18 5.47
C TYR A 167 -3.77 17.58 6.87
N ILE A 168 -3.63 16.72 7.88
CA ILE A 168 -4.02 17.00 9.28
C ILE A 168 -3.19 18.15 9.87
N SER A 169 -1.89 18.18 9.59
CA SER A 169 -0.99 19.28 9.99
C SER A 169 -1.43 20.60 9.36
N ALA A 170 -1.78 20.59 8.07
CA ALA A 170 -2.30 21.76 7.37
C ALA A 170 -3.69 22.17 7.88
N LEU A 171 -4.57 21.23 8.19
CA LEU A 171 -5.88 21.52 8.80
C LEU A 171 -5.71 22.21 10.15
N SER A 172 -4.75 21.75 10.97
CA SER A 172 -4.40 22.40 12.23
C SER A 172 -3.90 23.84 12.02
N LEU A 173 -3.12 24.10 10.96
CA LEU A 173 -2.72 25.45 10.58
C LEU A 173 -3.92 26.32 10.17
N THR A 174 -4.86 25.79 9.38
CA THR A 174 -6.07 26.54 9.02
C THR A 174 -6.90 26.91 10.26
N GLN A 175 -6.94 26.05 11.27
CA GLN A 175 -7.60 26.35 12.55
C GLN A 175 -6.92 27.51 13.29
N GLN A 176 -5.58 27.55 13.34
CA GLN A 176 -4.85 28.67 13.95
C GLN A 176 -5.08 29.99 13.17
N ARG A 177 -5.07 29.93 11.83
CA ARG A 177 -5.39 31.08 10.98
C ARG A 177 -6.83 31.55 11.18
N TYR A 178 -7.79 30.63 11.30
CA TYR A 178 -9.19 30.94 11.59
C TYR A 178 -9.37 31.61 12.96
N ALA A 179 -8.63 31.18 13.98
CA ALA A 179 -8.68 31.78 15.31
C ALA A 179 -8.20 33.25 15.31
N MET A 180 -7.21 33.57 14.49
CA MET A 180 -6.68 34.93 14.27
C MET A 180 -7.54 35.79 13.32
N GLY A 181 -8.39 35.15 12.52
CA GLY A 181 -9.29 35.79 11.57
C GLY A 181 -10.49 36.45 12.24
N ILE A 182 -11.32 37.10 11.41
CA ILE A 182 -12.63 37.59 11.83
C ILE A 182 -13.58 36.39 11.89
N ARG A 183 -14.11 36.12 13.08
CA ARG A 183 -15.11 35.09 13.33
C ARG A 183 -16.47 35.74 13.56
N PHE A 184 -17.51 35.16 12.99
CA PHE A 184 -18.87 35.62 13.20
C PHE A 184 -19.40 35.05 14.52
N LEU A 185 -18.98 35.66 15.64
CA LEU A 185 -19.33 35.28 17.00
C LEU A 185 -19.57 36.54 17.82
N GLY A 186 -20.65 36.57 18.61
CA GLY A 186 -20.96 37.65 19.54
C GLY A 186 -19.97 37.77 20.69
N THR A 187 -20.15 38.81 21.50
CA THR A 187 -19.39 39.04 22.74
C THR A 187 -19.51 37.87 23.71
N ARG A 188 -20.65 37.16 23.69
CA ARG A 188 -20.91 35.94 24.47
C ARG A 188 -20.53 34.63 23.78
N GLY A 189 -19.91 34.69 22.59
CA GLY A 189 -19.59 33.51 21.79
C GLY A 189 -20.79 32.90 21.06
N THR A 190 -21.92 33.62 21.00
CA THR A 190 -23.13 33.20 20.28
C THR A 190 -22.93 33.40 18.78
N GLU A 191 -23.25 32.38 17.98
CA GLU A 191 -23.26 32.48 16.52
C GLU A 191 -24.41 33.38 16.05
N PRO A 192 -24.26 34.08 14.90
CA PRO A 192 -25.35 34.82 14.30
C PRO A 192 -26.54 33.91 14.02
N GLY A 193 -27.72 34.39 14.39
CA GLY A 193 -28.92 33.60 14.23
C GLY A 193 -30.16 34.36 14.59
N ALA A 194 -31.28 33.77 14.20
CA ALA A 194 -32.60 34.20 14.61
C ALA A 194 -33.27 33.05 15.36
N SER A 195 -33.97 33.38 16.44
CA SER A 195 -34.78 32.42 17.19
C SER A 195 -36.17 33.00 17.41
N LEU A 196 -37.17 32.12 17.43
CA LEU A 196 -38.52 32.45 17.83
C LEU A 196 -38.84 31.59 19.05
N THR A 197 -39.13 32.23 20.17
CA THR A 197 -39.49 31.56 21.42
C THR A 197 -40.93 31.88 21.78
N THR A 198 -41.66 30.88 22.25
CA THR A 198 -43.02 31.03 22.79
C THR A 198 -42.92 30.87 24.29
N ASN A 199 -43.38 31.87 25.03
CA ASN A 199 -43.38 31.84 26.49
C ASN A 199 -44.83 31.86 26.99
N SER A 200 -45.08 31.15 28.08
CA SER A 200 -46.34 31.23 28.82
C SER A 200 -46.01 31.60 30.26
N ASN A 201 -46.76 32.54 30.83
CA ASN A 201 -46.61 32.85 32.25
C ASN A 201 -47.54 31.99 33.11
N SER A 202 -47.39 32.07 34.44
CA SER A 202 -48.22 31.35 35.42
C SER A 202 -49.72 31.63 35.31
N ASN A 203 -50.10 32.72 34.63
CA ASN A 203 -51.49 33.13 34.43
C ASN A 203 -52.03 32.68 33.06
N GLY A 204 -51.30 31.81 32.33
CA GLY A 204 -51.70 31.29 31.03
C GLY A 204 -51.59 32.29 29.87
N ILE A 205 -50.99 33.46 30.09
CA ILE A 205 -50.80 34.46 29.04
C ILE A 205 -49.63 34.03 28.17
N LEU A 206 -49.91 33.90 26.88
CA LEU A 206 -48.92 33.63 25.86
C LEU A 206 -48.19 34.91 25.46
N SER A 207 -46.89 34.79 25.21
CA SER A 207 -46.08 35.78 24.49
C SER A 207 -45.16 35.08 23.49
N GLN A 208 -44.85 35.77 22.40
CA GLN A 208 -43.88 35.33 21.42
C GLN A 208 -42.71 36.30 21.39
N ALA A 209 -41.49 35.81 21.31
CA ALA A 209 -40.29 36.63 21.21
C ALA A 209 -39.44 36.19 20.03
N ALA A 210 -39.25 37.07 19.05
CA ALA A 210 -38.26 36.90 17.99
C ALA A 210 -36.96 37.59 18.40
N ALA A 211 -35.87 36.83 18.51
CA ALA A 211 -34.55 37.35 18.82
C ALA A 211 -33.62 37.16 17.62
N GLY A 212 -33.01 38.23 17.14
CA GLY A 212 -31.93 38.20 16.16
C GLY A 212 -30.63 38.63 16.81
N THR A 213 -29.56 37.89 16.61
CA THR A 213 -28.20 38.24 17.08
C THR A 213 -27.23 38.18 15.93
N PHE A 214 -26.31 39.14 15.86
CA PHE A 214 -25.19 39.17 14.94
C PHE A 214 -23.95 39.61 15.70
N GLY A 215 -22.85 38.91 15.51
CA GLY A 215 -21.63 39.18 16.26
C GLY A 215 -20.38 38.96 15.43
N LEU A 216 -19.34 39.74 15.74
CA LEU A 216 -18.00 39.63 15.19
C LEU A 216 -16.98 39.55 16.32
N ARG A 217 -15.99 38.68 16.19
CA ARG A 217 -14.88 38.52 17.13
C ARG A 217 -13.58 38.29 16.36
N GLN A 218 -12.52 38.99 16.74
CA GLN A 218 -11.20 38.83 16.17
C GLN A 218 -10.12 38.82 17.26
N PHE A 219 -9.17 37.89 17.15
CA PHE A 219 -7.97 37.87 17.96
C PHE A 219 -6.87 38.69 17.27
N LEU A 220 -6.19 39.54 18.05
CA LEU A 220 -5.20 40.47 17.55
C LEU A 220 -3.79 39.88 17.66
N PRO A 221 -2.88 40.19 16.73
CA PRO A 221 -1.48 39.79 16.82
C PRO A 221 -0.78 40.21 18.10
N ALA A 222 -1.24 41.24 18.82
CA ALA A 222 -0.67 41.68 20.10
C ALA A 222 -1.11 40.86 21.32
N GLY A 223 -1.95 39.83 21.13
CA GLY A 223 -2.51 38.97 22.18
C GLY A 223 -3.87 39.42 22.71
N GLY A 224 -4.38 40.56 22.24
CA GLY A 224 -5.71 41.05 22.60
C GLY A 224 -6.82 40.44 21.75
N GLN A 225 -8.06 40.72 22.10
CA GLN A 225 -9.25 40.37 21.34
C GLN A 225 -10.23 41.54 21.29
N ILE A 226 -10.93 41.67 20.16
CA ILE A 226 -12.02 42.61 19.96
C ILE A 226 -13.26 41.80 19.60
N ALA A 227 -14.39 42.09 20.25
CA ALA A 227 -15.69 41.54 19.85
C ALA A 227 -16.77 42.62 19.88
N VAL A 228 -17.72 42.50 18.95
CA VAL A 228 -18.86 43.40 18.77
C VAL A 228 -20.11 42.54 18.54
N GLU A 229 -21.23 42.91 19.14
CA GLU A 229 -22.49 42.19 19.04
C GLU A 229 -23.65 43.17 18.90
N LEU A 230 -24.53 42.87 17.96
CA LEU A 230 -25.81 43.51 17.72
C LEU A 230 -26.89 42.46 17.96
N ALA A 231 -27.74 42.69 18.95
CA ALA A 231 -28.89 41.83 19.21
C ALA A 231 -30.17 42.66 19.18
N ASN A 232 -31.27 42.10 18.70
CA ASN A 232 -32.59 42.71 18.83
C ASN A 232 -33.60 41.64 19.21
N THR A 233 -34.39 41.91 20.25
CA THR A 233 -35.49 41.05 20.66
C THR A 233 -36.81 41.79 20.50
N VAL A 234 -37.72 41.23 19.72
CA VAL A 234 -39.08 41.75 19.52
C VAL A 234 -40.05 40.81 20.21
N THR A 235 -40.76 41.30 21.21
CA THR A 235 -41.70 40.54 22.02
C THR A 235 -43.13 40.98 21.74
N TRP A 236 -44.04 40.05 21.47
CA TRP A 236 -45.46 40.27 21.26
C TRP A 236 -46.25 39.64 22.41
N GLY A 237 -47.05 40.46 23.11
CA GLY A 237 -47.96 39.98 24.16
C GLY A 237 -49.40 39.84 23.65
N PHE A 238 -50.00 38.66 23.80
CA PHE A 238 -51.34 38.36 23.24
C PHE A 238 -52.52 38.86 24.08
N ASN A 239 -52.26 39.45 25.26
CA ASN A 239 -53.30 39.99 26.15
C ASN A 239 -53.47 41.52 26.05
N GLY A 240 -52.78 42.18 25.11
CA GLY A 240 -52.81 43.64 24.97
C GLY A 240 -51.91 44.15 23.85
N ASP A 241 -52.12 43.66 22.63
CA ASP A 241 -51.69 44.17 21.30
C ASP A 241 -50.43 45.06 21.22
N ARG A 242 -49.40 44.73 21.99
CA ARG A 242 -48.17 45.51 22.11
C ARG A 242 -46.98 44.65 21.72
N ALA A 243 -46.27 45.11 20.71
CA ALA A 243 -44.94 44.65 20.36
C ALA A 243 -43.91 45.54 21.06
N VAL A 244 -42.97 44.95 21.81
CA VAL A 244 -41.84 45.66 22.42
C VAL A 244 -40.57 45.19 21.76
N SER A 245 -39.82 46.12 21.15
CA SER A 245 -38.49 45.87 20.60
C SER A 245 -37.42 46.31 21.60
N SER A 246 -36.40 45.50 21.81
CA SER A 246 -35.27 45.77 22.71
C SER A 246 -33.94 45.50 21.98
N PRO A 247 -33.43 46.50 21.24
CA PRO A 247 -32.12 46.41 20.59
C PRO A 247 -31.00 46.55 21.64
N THR A 248 -29.93 45.78 21.48
CA THR A 248 -28.74 45.81 22.32
C THR A 248 -27.51 45.85 21.41
N PHE A 249 -26.58 46.74 21.75
CA PHE A 249 -25.24 46.77 21.17
C PHE A 249 -24.23 46.53 22.29
N ALA A 250 -23.36 45.54 22.10
CA ALA A 250 -22.29 45.24 23.03
C ALA A 250 -20.94 45.23 22.30
N TYR A 251 -19.91 45.74 22.96
CA TYR A 251 -18.54 45.64 22.49
C TYR A 251 -17.65 45.21 23.65
N SER A 252 -16.59 44.47 23.36
CA SER A 252 -15.59 44.07 24.34
C SER A 252 -14.21 44.13 23.72
N VAL A 253 -13.27 44.78 24.41
CA VAL A 253 -11.85 44.75 24.08
C VAL A 253 -11.12 44.17 25.28
N THR A 254 -10.36 43.10 25.07
CA THR A 254 -9.57 42.47 26.13
C THR A 254 -8.11 42.45 25.69
N GLN A 255 -7.21 42.99 26.51
CA GLN A 255 -5.77 42.96 26.26
C GLN A 255 -5.07 42.46 27.52
N PRO A 256 -4.39 41.30 27.47
CA PRO A 256 -3.53 40.87 28.57
C PRO A 256 -2.32 41.81 28.68
N LEU A 257 -1.94 42.15 29.92
CA LEU A 257 -0.83 43.07 30.21
C LEU A 257 0.48 42.35 30.59
N LEU A 258 0.41 41.09 31.03
CA LEU A 258 1.55 40.31 31.51
C LEU A 258 1.64 38.95 30.80
N PHE A 259 1.04 37.90 31.37
CA PHE A 259 1.00 36.57 30.76
C PHE A 259 0.20 36.60 29.46
N ASN A 260 0.71 35.93 28.42
CA ASN A 260 0.14 35.91 27.06
C ASN A 260 0.05 37.28 26.37
N ALA A 261 0.77 38.29 26.87
CA ALA A 261 0.86 39.59 26.22
C ALA A 261 1.97 39.60 25.15
N GLY A 262 1.73 40.36 24.08
CA GLY A 262 2.74 40.70 23.09
C GLY A 262 2.80 39.74 21.90
N ARG A 263 3.26 40.30 20.78
CA ARG A 263 3.22 39.63 19.47
C ARG A 263 3.99 38.33 19.40
N LYS A 264 5.12 38.26 20.10
CA LYS A 264 5.95 37.05 20.15
C LYS A 264 5.18 35.86 20.73
N ILE A 265 4.46 36.06 21.84
CA ILE A 265 3.75 34.96 22.51
C ILE A 265 2.45 34.65 21.77
N ALA A 266 1.70 35.69 21.38
CA ALA A 266 0.41 35.54 20.71
C ALA A 266 0.50 34.88 19.32
N LEU A 267 1.58 35.14 18.56
CA LEU A 267 1.79 34.53 17.25
C LEU A 267 2.60 33.23 17.29
N GLU A 268 3.12 32.81 18.44
CA GLU A 268 3.92 31.59 18.55
C GLU A 268 3.14 30.35 18.07
N PRO A 269 1.87 30.10 18.49
CA PRO A 269 1.13 28.93 18.02
C PRO A 269 0.94 28.90 16.51
N LEU A 270 0.64 30.06 15.89
CA LEU A 270 0.54 30.18 14.44
C LEU A 270 1.90 29.93 13.78
N THR A 271 2.98 30.49 14.32
CA THR A 271 4.34 30.31 13.79
C THR A 271 4.76 28.84 13.83
N GLN A 272 4.45 28.13 14.91
CA GLN A 272 4.74 26.71 15.02
C GLN A 272 3.89 25.88 14.07
N ALA A 273 2.59 26.18 13.93
CA ALA A 273 1.74 25.50 12.94
C ALA A 273 2.26 25.71 11.50
N GLU A 274 2.68 26.92 11.14
CA GLU A 274 3.26 27.22 9.82
C GLU A 274 4.54 26.42 9.56
N ARG A 275 5.39 26.25 10.58
CA ARG A 275 6.61 25.44 10.50
C ARG A 275 6.31 23.94 10.42
N ASN A 276 5.34 23.46 11.19
CA ASN A 276 4.95 22.05 11.21
C ASN A 276 4.49 21.59 9.82
N VAL A 277 3.67 22.38 9.12
CA VAL A 277 3.26 22.03 7.74
C VAL A 277 4.45 21.95 6.79
N LEU A 278 5.41 22.88 6.91
CA LEU A 278 6.64 22.82 6.11
C LEU A 278 7.48 21.58 6.44
N TYR A 279 7.56 21.19 7.71
CA TYR A 279 8.27 19.98 8.13
C TYR A 279 7.59 18.72 7.63
N GLU A 280 6.26 18.64 7.68
CA GLU A 280 5.52 17.51 7.12
C GLU A 280 5.66 17.42 5.60
N ALA A 281 5.63 18.55 4.89
CA ALA A 281 5.87 18.55 3.44
C ALA A 281 7.25 17.98 3.08
N ARG A 282 8.28 18.32 3.87
CA ARG A 282 9.63 17.75 3.73
C ARG A 282 9.71 16.29 4.13
N SER A 283 8.95 15.89 5.15
CA SER A 283 8.84 14.49 5.59
C SER A 283 8.30 13.62 4.46
N LEU A 284 7.18 14.02 3.86
CA LEU A 284 6.58 13.33 2.71
C LEU A 284 7.52 13.30 1.49
N ALA A 285 8.22 14.39 1.19
CA ALA A 285 9.20 14.41 0.09
C ALA A 285 10.37 13.43 0.34
N ARG A 286 10.88 13.37 1.58
CA ARG A 286 11.90 12.40 1.99
C ARG A 286 11.37 10.98 1.93
N TYR A 287 10.14 10.75 2.40
CA TYR A 287 9.50 9.44 2.38
C TYR A 287 9.40 8.88 0.95
N ARG A 288 9.04 9.72 -0.04
CA ARG A 288 9.03 9.31 -1.46
C ARG A 288 10.40 8.84 -1.96
N GLN A 289 11.48 9.49 -1.55
CA GLN A 289 12.84 9.09 -1.91
C GLN A 289 13.22 7.76 -1.25
N THR A 290 12.88 7.58 0.03
CA THR A 290 13.15 6.32 0.74
C THR A 290 12.31 5.16 0.20
N LEU A 291 11.03 5.40 -0.12
CA LEU A 291 10.16 4.41 -0.74
C LEU A 291 10.70 3.98 -2.11
N PHE A 292 11.15 4.93 -2.94
CA PHE A 292 11.80 4.61 -4.21
C PHE A 292 13.04 3.74 -4.02
N ALA A 293 13.93 4.10 -3.10
CA ALA A 293 15.12 3.31 -2.81
C ALA A 293 14.76 1.90 -2.33
N GLN A 294 13.77 1.77 -1.44
CA GLN A 294 13.29 0.47 -0.95
C GLN A 294 12.75 -0.41 -2.07
N VAL A 295 11.84 0.11 -2.90
CA VAL A 295 11.24 -0.64 -4.02
C VAL A 295 12.31 -1.00 -5.05
N ALA A 296 13.21 -0.08 -5.40
CA ALA A 296 14.28 -0.33 -6.34
C ALA A 296 15.26 -1.41 -5.83
N THR A 297 15.66 -1.36 -4.56
CA THR A 297 16.51 -2.38 -3.95
C THR A 297 15.83 -3.75 -3.97
N GLN A 298 14.55 -3.83 -3.56
CA GLN A 298 13.85 -5.13 -3.57
C GLN A 298 13.63 -5.66 -4.98
N TYR A 299 13.35 -4.79 -5.95
CA TYR A 299 13.24 -5.17 -7.35
C TYR A 299 14.56 -5.76 -7.89
N LEU A 300 15.70 -5.12 -7.60
CA LEU A 300 17.01 -5.61 -8.01
C LEU A 300 17.39 -6.92 -7.31
N ASN A 301 17.06 -7.07 -6.02
CA ASN A 301 17.26 -8.32 -5.28
C ASN A 301 16.45 -9.47 -5.93
N LEU A 302 15.22 -9.19 -6.36
CA LEU A 302 14.39 -10.18 -7.05
C LEU A 302 14.98 -10.60 -8.39
N LEU A 303 15.52 -9.66 -9.17
CA LEU A 303 16.25 -9.98 -10.41
C LEU A 303 17.51 -10.80 -10.14
N GLN A 304 18.27 -10.47 -9.09
CA GLN A 304 19.43 -11.26 -8.68
C GLN A 304 19.03 -12.67 -8.27
N GLN A 305 17.95 -12.84 -7.50
CA GLN A 305 17.46 -14.15 -7.11
C GLN A 305 17.01 -15.00 -8.31
N ARG A 306 16.35 -14.37 -9.29
CA ARG A 306 16.02 -15.03 -10.56
C ARG A 306 17.29 -15.45 -11.32
N GLN A 307 18.32 -14.60 -11.34
CA GLN A 307 19.60 -14.95 -11.97
C GLN A 307 20.27 -16.12 -11.26
N ASN A 308 20.19 -16.20 -9.93
CA ASN A 308 20.70 -17.34 -9.17
C ASN A 308 20.02 -18.65 -9.56
N VAL A 309 18.68 -18.63 -9.74
CA VAL A 309 17.93 -19.80 -10.23
C VAL A 309 18.45 -20.22 -11.61
N LEU A 310 18.55 -19.30 -12.57
CA LEU A 310 19.05 -19.61 -13.91
C LEU A 310 20.49 -20.15 -13.89
N ASN A 311 21.35 -19.59 -13.03
CA ASN A 311 22.71 -20.08 -12.87
C ASN A 311 22.73 -21.51 -12.30
N THR A 312 21.86 -21.81 -11.33
CA THR A 312 21.74 -23.18 -10.79
C THR A 312 21.19 -24.18 -11.80
N GLU A 313 20.24 -23.78 -12.64
CA GLU A 313 19.73 -24.63 -13.73
C GLU A 313 20.81 -24.94 -14.76
N ASN A 314 21.56 -23.92 -15.19
CA ASN A 314 22.67 -24.12 -16.12
C ASN A 314 23.77 -25.00 -15.51
N ASN A 315 24.04 -24.85 -14.20
CA ASN A 315 24.99 -25.71 -13.49
C ASN A 315 24.51 -27.18 -13.45
N ILE A 316 23.22 -27.42 -13.21
CA ILE A 316 22.63 -28.75 -13.22
C ILE A 316 22.76 -29.36 -14.62
N ARG A 317 22.39 -28.62 -15.68
CA ARG A 317 22.53 -29.10 -17.06
C ARG A 317 23.96 -29.53 -17.39
N GLN A 318 24.95 -28.70 -17.04
CA GLN A 318 26.37 -29.04 -17.23
C GLN A 318 26.78 -30.30 -16.46
N ARG A 319 26.22 -30.51 -15.25
CA ARG A 319 26.49 -31.73 -14.45
C ARG A 319 25.81 -32.96 -15.04
N GLU A 320 24.61 -32.82 -15.60
CA GLU A 320 23.92 -33.91 -16.30
C GLU A 320 24.75 -34.37 -17.49
N GLU A 321 25.24 -33.42 -18.31
CA GLU A 321 26.13 -33.70 -19.44
C GLU A 321 27.43 -34.39 -19.00
N GLN A 322 28.05 -33.93 -17.91
CA GLN A 322 29.27 -34.57 -17.36
C GLN A 322 29.00 -35.98 -16.85
N LEU A 323 27.89 -36.18 -16.16
CA LEU A 323 27.49 -37.48 -15.63
C LEU A 323 27.20 -38.47 -16.77
N GLU A 324 26.54 -38.00 -17.83
CA GLU A 324 26.28 -38.78 -19.04
C GLU A 324 27.59 -39.12 -19.76
N ALA A 325 28.48 -38.15 -19.96
CA ALA A 325 29.79 -38.40 -20.56
C ALA A 325 30.60 -39.45 -19.75
N GLN A 326 30.57 -39.35 -18.42
CA GLN A 326 31.24 -40.31 -17.55
C GLN A 326 30.56 -41.68 -17.58
N ARG A 327 29.23 -41.73 -17.67
CA ARG A 327 28.48 -42.98 -17.88
C ARG A 327 28.88 -43.63 -19.19
N VAL A 328 28.95 -42.89 -20.30
CA VAL A 328 29.38 -43.42 -21.61
C VAL A 328 30.81 -43.94 -21.54
N VAL A 329 31.72 -43.23 -20.86
CA VAL A 329 33.10 -43.72 -20.63
C VAL A 329 33.11 -44.99 -19.79
N ASN A 330 32.23 -45.11 -18.80
CA ASN A 330 32.11 -46.31 -17.96
C ASN A 330 31.42 -47.49 -18.69
N GLU A 331 30.44 -47.20 -19.55
CA GLU A 331 29.73 -48.17 -20.41
C GLU A 331 30.54 -48.56 -21.64
N ARG A 332 31.72 -47.96 -21.88
CA ARG A 332 32.77 -48.56 -22.71
C ARG A 332 33.33 -49.79 -22.00
N ASP A 333 32.47 -50.78 -21.80
CA ASP A 333 32.89 -52.16 -21.70
C ASP A 333 33.73 -52.47 -22.95
N TYR A 334 34.87 -53.10 -22.69
CA TYR A 334 36.09 -53.20 -23.50
C TYR A 334 35.92 -53.92 -24.85
N LEU A 335 35.23 -53.31 -25.81
CA LEU A 335 34.91 -53.97 -27.09
C LEU A 335 36.07 -53.94 -28.11
N ALA A 336 37.00 -52.98 -28.02
CA ALA A 336 38.25 -52.95 -28.80
C ALA A 336 39.21 -51.87 -28.27
N LEU A 337 40.36 -52.26 -27.72
CA LEU A 337 41.48 -51.38 -27.36
C LEU A 337 42.50 -51.43 -28.49
N SER A 338 43.02 -50.29 -28.96
CA SER A 338 43.96 -50.23 -30.08
C SER A 338 45.18 -49.37 -29.76
N THR A 339 46.37 -49.87 -30.10
CA THR A 339 47.64 -49.15 -29.95
C THR A 339 48.47 -49.24 -31.23
N PRO A 340 49.18 -48.17 -31.62
CA PRO A 340 50.00 -48.19 -32.83
C PRO A 340 51.18 -49.16 -32.70
N LEU A 341 51.42 -49.98 -33.73
CA LEU A 341 52.54 -50.92 -33.81
C LEU A 341 53.00 -51.02 -35.27
N ALA A 342 54.26 -50.63 -35.54
CA ALA A 342 54.75 -50.52 -36.92
C ALA A 342 55.01 -51.86 -37.60
N VAL A 343 55.45 -52.87 -36.85
CA VAL A 343 55.70 -54.23 -37.34
C VAL A 343 55.31 -55.20 -36.24
N PHE A 344 54.48 -56.19 -36.56
CA PHE A 344 54.13 -57.25 -35.62
C PHE A 344 55.23 -58.33 -35.61
N PRO A 345 55.86 -58.59 -34.45
CA PRO A 345 56.99 -59.50 -34.37
C PRO A 345 56.51 -60.92 -34.05
N GLY A 346 56.07 -61.67 -35.07
CA GLY A 346 55.73 -63.10 -34.96
C GLY A 346 54.39 -63.49 -35.58
N GLU A 347 53.85 -64.64 -35.17
CA GLU A 347 52.49 -65.09 -35.48
C GLU A 347 51.62 -65.00 -34.22
N ILE A 348 50.35 -64.60 -34.37
CA ILE A 348 49.42 -64.52 -33.25
C ILE A 348 49.07 -65.95 -32.81
N PRO A 349 49.25 -66.31 -31.52
CA PRO A 349 48.89 -67.64 -31.03
C PRO A 349 47.39 -67.92 -31.22
N GLU A 350 47.05 -69.18 -31.50
CA GLU A 350 45.66 -69.61 -31.76
C GLU A 350 44.73 -69.31 -30.57
N THR A 351 45.27 -69.30 -29.34
CA THR A 351 44.55 -68.95 -28.10
C THR A 351 44.13 -67.48 -28.03
N LEU A 352 44.81 -66.60 -28.76
CA LEU A 352 44.54 -65.16 -28.79
C LEU A 352 43.94 -64.69 -30.13
N ALA A 353 43.75 -65.59 -31.10
CA ALA A 353 43.34 -65.23 -32.46
C ALA A 353 41.97 -64.54 -32.55
N ASP A 354 41.04 -64.86 -31.64
CA ASP A 354 39.71 -64.24 -31.58
C ASP A 354 39.74 -62.85 -30.91
N SER A 355 40.68 -62.64 -29.99
CA SER A 355 40.79 -61.44 -29.16
C SER A 355 41.82 -60.42 -29.66
N LEU A 356 42.95 -60.85 -30.22
CA LEU A 356 44.07 -60.01 -30.63
C LEU A 356 44.17 -59.95 -32.16
N LYS A 357 44.15 -58.75 -32.73
CA LYS A 357 44.22 -58.50 -34.18
C LYS A 357 45.32 -57.51 -34.51
N TYR A 358 45.97 -57.70 -35.65
CA TYR A 358 46.96 -56.77 -36.21
C TYR A 358 46.59 -56.43 -37.65
N ASP A 359 46.45 -55.14 -37.95
CA ASP A 359 46.01 -54.64 -39.26
C ASP A 359 47.15 -54.11 -40.15
N GLY A 360 48.41 -54.25 -39.72
CA GLY A 360 49.58 -53.71 -40.40
C GLY A 360 50.08 -52.37 -39.85
N GLN A 361 49.31 -51.71 -38.98
CA GLN A 361 49.67 -50.41 -38.39
C GLN A 361 49.34 -50.31 -36.88
N SER A 362 48.39 -51.10 -36.39
CA SER A 362 47.93 -51.08 -35.00
C SER A 362 47.63 -52.49 -34.49
N LEU A 363 47.86 -52.69 -33.20
CA LEU A 363 47.49 -53.86 -32.44
C LEU A 363 46.16 -53.60 -31.72
N THR A 364 45.14 -54.39 -32.02
CA THR A 364 43.80 -54.29 -31.42
C THR A 364 43.51 -55.48 -30.51
N PHE A 365 43.00 -55.25 -29.31
CA PHE A 365 42.53 -56.29 -28.40
C PHE A 365 41.03 -56.11 -28.08
N ASN A 366 40.24 -57.15 -28.31
CA ASN A 366 38.80 -57.18 -28.08
C ASN A 366 38.51 -58.10 -26.88
N GLY A 367 37.95 -57.57 -25.80
CA GLY A 367 37.61 -58.32 -24.60
C GLY A 367 38.37 -57.89 -23.34
N LEU A 368 38.33 -58.75 -22.32
CA LEU A 368 38.94 -58.50 -21.01
C LEU A 368 40.33 -59.14 -20.93
N ILE A 369 41.39 -58.37 -20.66
CA ILE A 369 42.73 -58.92 -20.37
C ILE A 369 42.72 -59.43 -18.93
N THR A 370 42.59 -60.75 -18.78
CA THR A 370 42.83 -61.44 -17.51
C THR A 370 44.34 -61.58 -17.27
N ASP A 371 44.75 -61.89 -16.03
CA ASP A 371 46.18 -62.10 -15.71
C ASP A 371 46.81 -63.24 -16.54
N GLU A 372 45.99 -64.22 -16.94
CA GLU A 372 46.39 -65.30 -17.85
C GLU A 372 46.62 -64.80 -19.28
N ILE A 373 45.74 -63.93 -19.79
CA ILE A 373 45.86 -63.32 -21.12
C ILE A 373 47.03 -62.34 -21.15
N GLU A 374 47.26 -61.57 -20.09
CA GLU A 374 48.41 -60.68 -19.97
C GLU A 374 49.74 -61.45 -20.12
N GLN A 375 49.87 -62.56 -19.40
CA GLN A 375 51.06 -63.42 -19.51
C GLN A 375 51.20 -64.00 -20.91
N GLN A 376 50.09 -64.40 -21.55
CA GLN A 376 50.11 -64.88 -22.93
C GLN A 376 50.50 -63.79 -23.92
N MET A 377 50.01 -62.56 -23.76
CA MET A 377 50.36 -61.41 -24.61
C MET A 377 51.85 -61.07 -24.50
N PHE A 378 52.41 -61.05 -23.28
CA PHE A 378 53.84 -60.82 -23.10
C PHE A 378 54.72 -61.99 -23.60
N ALA A 379 54.19 -63.21 -23.67
CA ALA A 379 54.92 -64.38 -24.18
C ALA A 379 54.99 -64.47 -25.72
N VAL A 380 54.24 -63.65 -26.45
CA VAL A 380 54.21 -63.68 -27.93
C VAL A 380 55.56 -63.25 -28.54
N SER A 381 56.22 -62.25 -27.96
CA SER A 381 57.46 -61.72 -28.51
C SER A 381 58.24 -60.87 -27.52
N ASP A 382 59.57 -60.99 -27.50
CA ASP A 382 60.48 -60.18 -26.69
C ASP A 382 60.82 -58.81 -27.33
N ASP A 383 60.22 -58.48 -28.48
CA ASP A 383 60.46 -57.21 -29.16
C ASP A 383 60.00 -56.02 -28.32
N ALA A 384 60.88 -55.02 -28.19
CA ALA A 384 60.66 -53.88 -27.32
C ALA A 384 59.47 -53.00 -27.75
N ALA A 385 59.18 -52.90 -29.05
CA ALA A 385 58.06 -52.11 -29.55
C ALA A 385 56.72 -52.82 -29.29
N TYR A 386 56.68 -54.15 -29.45
CA TYR A 386 55.51 -54.96 -29.13
C TYR A 386 55.21 -55.00 -27.62
N GLN A 387 56.24 -55.25 -26.79
CA GLN A 387 56.12 -55.23 -25.32
C GLN A 387 55.61 -53.87 -24.82
N GLY A 388 56.06 -52.77 -25.42
CA GLY A 388 55.56 -51.43 -25.15
C GLY A 388 54.07 -51.26 -25.51
N ALA A 389 53.65 -51.73 -26.69
CA ALA A 389 52.26 -51.67 -27.13
C ALA A 389 51.32 -52.53 -26.27
N VAL A 390 51.76 -53.74 -25.88
CA VAL A 390 51.02 -54.62 -24.96
C VAL A 390 50.88 -53.99 -23.58
N ALA A 391 51.96 -53.44 -23.03
CA ALA A 391 51.92 -52.70 -21.76
C ALA A 391 50.97 -51.50 -21.82
N GLU A 392 50.90 -50.81 -22.96
CA GLU A 392 49.97 -49.69 -23.18
C GLU A 392 48.51 -50.16 -23.26
N LEU A 393 48.20 -51.26 -23.96
CA LEU A 393 46.86 -51.86 -23.95
C LEU A 393 46.40 -52.26 -22.54
N ILE A 394 47.30 -52.90 -21.78
CA ILE A 394 47.05 -53.29 -20.39
C ILE A 394 46.85 -52.05 -19.52
N ALA A 395 47.68 -51.02 -19.67
CA ALA A 395 47.55 -49.76 -18.94
C ALA A 395 46.25 -49.02 -19.28
N GLN A 396 45.82 -49.06 -20.55
CA GLN A 396 44.55 -48.49 -20.99
C GLN A 396 43.35 -49.24 -20.38
N GLN A 397 43.41 -50.57 -20.32
CA GLN A 397 42.33 -51.38 -19.71
C GLN A 397 42.30 -51.28 -18.18
N ARG A 398 43.47 -51.24 -17.54
CA ARG A 398 43.64 -51.09 -16.09
C ARG A 398 43.56 -49.63 -15.63
N SER A 399 43.39 -48.68 -16.55
CA SER A 399 43.13 -47.27 -16.22
C SER A 399 41.97 -47.22 -15.23
N PRO A 400 42.13 -46.53 -14.08
CA PRO A 400 41.28 -46.76 -12.93
C PRO A 400 39.82 -46.44 -13.25
N TYR A 401 39.02 -47.50 -13.38
CA TYR A 401 37.60 -47.50 -13.11
C TYR A 401 37.39 -46.78 -11.78
N ASN A 402 36.82 -45.57 -11.83
CA ASN A 402 36.55 -44.78 -10.65
C ASN A 402 35.03 -44.67 -10.41
N PRO A 403 34.37 -45.76 -9.96
CA PRO A 403 32.95 -45.74 -9.65
C PRO A 403 32.65 -44.71 -8.57
N LEU A 404 33.60 -44.49 -7.66
CA LEU A 404 33.51 -43.48 -6.63
C LEU A 404 33.36 -42.08 -7.25
N ALA A 405 34.12 -41.74 -8.30
CA ALA A 405 33.97 -40.46 -9.00
C ALA A 405 32.58 -40.30 -9.64
N TYR A 406 32.04 -41.35 -10.27
CA TYR A 406 30.68 -41.33 -10.81
C TYR A 406 29.63 -41.09 -9.71
N TYR A 407 29.68 -41.85 -8.62
CA TYR A 407 28.74 -41.67 -7.51
C TYR A 407 28.92 -40.32 -6.80
N GLN A 408 30.13 -39.78 -6.72
CA GLN A 408 30.39 -38.42 -6.22
C GLN A 408 29.71 -37.37 -7.12
N GLN A 409 29.80 -37.49 -8.45
CA GLN A 409 29.12 -36.59 -9.38
C GLN A 409 27.59 -36.72 -9.28
N LEU A 410 27.07 -37.95 -9.17
CA LEU A 410 25.64 -38.18 -8.95
C LEU A 410 25.14 -37.55 -7.64
N ASN A 411 25.89 -37.70 -6.55
CA ASN A 411 25.57 -37.05 -5.28
C ASN A 411 25.62 -35.52 -5.38
N ALA A 412 26.59 -34.98 -6.14
CA ALA A 412 26.69 -33.54 -6.39
C ALA A 412 25.52 -33.02 -7.23
N LEU A 413 25.04 -33.79 -8.21
CA LEU A 413 23.84 -33.52 -9.00
C LEU A 413 22.59 -33.49 -8.11
N ASN A 414 22.35 -34.53 -7.31
CA ASN A 414 21.21 -34.59 -6.39
C ASN A 414 21.20 -33.41 -5.41
N SER A 415 22.39 -33.04 -4.91
CA SER A 415 22.57 -31.86 -4.06
C SER A 415 22.32 -30.55 -4.82
N ALA A 416 22.65 -30.47 -6.11
CA ALA A 416 22.35 -29.31 -6.96
C ALA A 416 20.84 -29.18 -7.22
N GLN A 417 20.15 -30.28 -7.51
CA GLN A 417 18.69 -30.30 -7.70
C GLN A 417 17.95 -29.87 -6.42
N SER A 418 18.41 -30.32 -5.25
CA SER A 418 17.87 -29.87 -3.96
C SER A 418 18.06 -28.37 -3.74
N ARG A 419 19.23 -27.84 -4.12
CA ARG A 419 19.51 -26.38 -4.09
C ARG A 419 18.64 -25.60 -5.06
N LEU A 420 18.34 -26.15 -6.24
CA LEU A 420 17.44 -25.52 -7.21
C LEU A 420 16.02 -25.38 -6.63
N ALA A 421 15.48 -26.44 -6.03
CA ALA A 421 14.17 -26.39 -5.38
C ALA A 421 14.13 -25.33 -4.26
N ALA A 422 15.18 -25.24 -3.44
CA ALA A 422 15.31 -24.20 -2.41
C ALA A 422 15.39 -22.79 -3.03
N ALA A 423 16.13 -22.61 -4.13
CA ALA A 423 16.25 -21.34 -4.83
C ALA A 423 14.92 -20.86 -5.42
N TYR A 424 14.11 -21.78 -5.95
CA TYR A 424 12.75 -21.52 -6.41
C TYR A 424 11.81 -21.08 -5.28
N LEU A 425 11.85 -21.77 -4.14
CA LEU A 425 11.07 -21.40 -2.97
C LEU A 425 11.47 -20.02 -2.45
N GLN A 426 12.77 -19.74 -2.38
CA GLN A 426 13.26 -18.41 -2.01
C GLN A 426 12.79 -17.33 -3.00
N LEU A 427 12.81 -17.61 -4.31
CA LEU A 427 12.31 -16.68 -5.31
C LEU A 427 10.82 -16.38 -5.10
N ALA A 428 9.99 -17.42 -4.88
CA ALA A 428 8.57 -17.25 -4.61
C ALA A 428 8.31 -16.40 -3.35
N ASN A 429 9.01 -16.69 -2.24
CA ASN A 429 8.89 -15.92 -1.01
C ASN A 429 9.31 -14.45 -1.20
N GLN A 430 10.36 -14.19 -1.98
CA GLN A 430 10.79 -12.82 -2.30
C GLN A 430 9.78 -12.09 -3.20
N GLN A 431 9.13 -12.80 -4.13
CA GLN A 431 8.04 -12.23 -4.93
C GLN A 431 6.85 -11.84 -4.06
N ASP A 432 6.47 -12.67 -3.09
CA ASP A 432 5.37 -12.35 -2.19
C ASP A 432 5.70 -11.20 -1.24
N ASN A 433 6.93 -11.15 -0.70
CA ASN A 433 7.40 -9.99 0.07
C ASN A 433 7.40 -8.70 -0.77
N PHE A 434 7.78 -8.80 -2.05
CA PHE A 434 7.73 -7.66 -2.97
C PHE A 434 6.29 -7.22 -3.23
N LYS A 435 5.35 -8.15 -3.41
CA LYS A 435 3.91 -7.82 -3.54
C LYS A 435 3.35 -7.11 -2.30
N ILE A 436 3.81 -7.45 -1.11
CA ILE A 436 3.36 -6.79 0.14
C ILE A 436 3.88 -5.34 0.21
N LEU A 437 5.08 -5.09 -0.32
CA LEU A 437 5.67 -3.74 -0.37
C LEU A 437 4.95 -2.83 -1.37
N LEU A 438 4.48 -3.38 -2.49
CA LEU A 438 3.69 -2.67 -3.50
C LEU A 438 2.27 -2.43 -3.01
#